data_AF-A0A9R1HB10-F1
#
_entry.id   AF-A0A9R1HB10-F1
#
_cell.length_a   1.000
_cell.length_b   1.000
_cell.length_c   1.000
_cell.angle_alpha   90.00
_cell.angle_beta   90.00
_cell.angle_gamma   90.00
#
_symmetry.space_group_name_H-M   'P 1'
#
loop_
_entity.id
_entity.type
_entity.pdbx_description
1 polymer ?
#
loop_
_entity_poly.entity_id
_entity_poly.type
_entity_poly.pdbx_seq_one_letter_code
_entity_poly.pdbx_strand_id
1 'polypeptide(L)'
;MHCYVEFSKYPKWQTREVETSLKKQKKTIDASPGTATNDPADASSVRTDATSIHTDALEHEKRPDGVKRDKRGKADDSACKLSLETVWAAKLEKDEIKEAARNARYAQQLELRKEEIALKKNEDARNEREDARRQFELDERIMLIDTSGMTDVQKQFYQTKQKEILARGLG
;
A
#
# COMPACT_ATOMS: atom_id res chain seq x y z
N MET A 1 12.75 -9.20 -12.87
CA MET A 1 13.86 -8.45 -12.24
C MET A 1 13.44 -8.07 -10.83
N HIS A 2 13.98 -8.75 -9.82
CA HIS A 2 13.67 -8.47 -8.42
C HIS A 2 14.55 -7.32 -7.93
N CYS A 3 13.98 -6.12 -7.83
CA CYS A 3 14.65 -4.87 -7.44
C CYS A 3 15.52 -5.00 -6.18
N TYR A 4 15.21 -5.96 -5.30
CA TYR A 4 15.98 -6.29 -4.11
C TYR A 4 17.45 -6.66 -4.40
N VAL A 5 17.72 -7.38 -5.50
CA VAL A 5 19.08 -7.83 -5.87
C VAL A 5 19.95 -6.68 -6.39
N GLU A 6 19.33 -5.63 -6.91
CA GLU A 6 20.05 -4.42 -7.36
C GLU A 6 20.39 -3.50 -6.19
N PHE A 7 19.51 -3.38 -5.19
CA PHE A 7 19.73 -2.50 -4.05
C PHE A 7 20.73 -3.06 -3.02
N SER A 8 20.90 -4.39 -2.92
CA SER A 8 21.86 -5.02 -2.01
C SER A 8 23.34 -4.75 -2.34
N LYS A 9 23.60 -4.23 -3.55
CA LYS A 9 24.96 -3.88 -4.01
C LYS A 9 25.47 -2.54 -3.49
N TYR A 10 24.59 -1.70 -2.91
CA TYR A 10 25.00 -0.37 -2.43
C TYR A 10 25.43 -0.42 -0.96
N PRO A 11 26.51 0.30 -0.57
CA PRO A 11 27.10 0.21 0.78
C PRO A 11 26.13 0.53 1.92
N LYS A 12 25.15 1.41 1.68
CA LYS A 12 24.10 1.79 2.64
C LYS A 12 23.19 0.63 3.06
N TRP A 13 23.17 -0.47 2.30
CA TRP A 13 22.34 -1.65 2.58
C TRP A 13 23.15 -2.87 3.03
N GLN A 14 24.49 -2.78 3.08
CA GLN A 14 25.39 -3.87 3.45
C GLN A 14 25.70 -3.93 4.96
N THR A 15 25.24 -2.96 5.75
CA THR A 15 25.61 -2.78 7.17
C THR A 15 24.72 -3.53 8.16
N ARG A 16 24.15 -4.68 7.78
CA ARG A 16 23.21 -5.39 8.66
C ARG A 16 23.48 -6.88 8.82
N GLU A 17 24.72 -7.25 9.11
CA GLU A 17 25.02 -8.57 9.68
C GLU A 17 25.91 -8.52 10.94
N VAL A 18 26.25 -7.33 11.44
CA VAL A 18 27.01 -7.19 12.70
C VAL A 18 26.26 -6.24 13.62
N GLU A 19 25.81 -6.78 14.76
CA GLU A 19 25.39 -6.07 15.97
C GLU A 19 24.07 -5.28 15.94
N THR A 20 23.01 -5.87 16.51
CA THR A 20 22.37 -5.36 17.75
C THR A 20 21.11 -6.16 18.07
N SER A 21 21.34 -7.28 18.73
CA SER A 21 20.37 -8.03 19.51
C SER A 21 20.00 -7.23 20.77
N LEU A 22 19.21 -6.16 20.68
CA LEU A 22 18.62 -5.50 21.85
C LEU A 22 17.17 -5.11 21.58
N LYS A 23 16.30 -6.11 21.73
CA LYS A 23 14.85 -5.96 21.87
C LYS A 23 14.59 -5.18 23.16
N LYS A 24 14.38 -3.86 23.07
CA LYS A 24 13.94 -3.04 24.23
C LYS A 24 12.59 -3.58 24.72
N GLN A 25 12.59 -4.31 25.83
CA GLN A 25 11.37 -4.65 26.56
C GLN A 25 10.79 -3.39 27.20
N LYS A 26 9.49 -3.14 26.97
CA LYS A 26 8.70 -2.13 27.67
C LYS A 26 8.45 -2.63 29.09
N LYS A 27 8.96 -1.92 30.11
CA LYS A 27 8.55 -2.14 31.50
C LYS A 27 7.20 -1.45 31.75
N THR A 28 6.17 -2.26 31.97
CA THR A 28 4.91 -1.87 32.58
C THR A 28 5.12 -1.99 34.09
N ILE A 29 4.88 -0.93 34.86
CA ILE A 29 4.80 -1.01 36.31
C ILE A 29 3.33 -0.81 36.66
N ASP A 30 2.74 -1.89 37.14
CA ASP A 30 1.37 -2.04 37.61
C ASP A 30 1.22 -1.41 39.01
N ALA A 31 -0.02 -1.14 39.39
CA ALA A 31 -0.42 -0.28 40.50
C ALA A 31 -0.46 -0.95 41.90
N SER A 32 -0.61 -0.07 42.92
CA SER A 32 -1.31 -0.24 44.23
C SER A 32 -0.48 -0.66 45.47
N PRO A 33 -0.99 -0.51 46.74
CA PRO A 33 -1.68 0.61 47.43
C PRO A 33 -1.17 0.87 48.89
N GLY A 34 -1.69 1.92 49.56
CA GLY A 34 -1.64 2.13 51.03
C GLY A 34 -0.83 3.37 51.45
N THR A 35 -1.15 4.18 52.47
CA THR A 35 -2.04 4.07 53.64
C THR A 35 -2.22 5.49 54.23
N ALA A 36 -3.37 5.75 54.85
CA ALA A 36 -3.74 6.97 55.59
C ALA A 36 -2.94 7.16 56.89
N THR A 37 -2.93 8.40 57.45
CA THR A 37 -3.17 8.77 58.88
C THR A 37 -2.43 10.04 59.32
N ASN A 38 -3.21 11.05 59.77
CA ASN A 38 -3.05 12.12 60.80
C ASN A 38 -1.76 12.98 60.86
N ASP A 39 -1.73 14.28 61.24
CA ASP A 39 -2.46 15.01 62.30
C ASP A 39 -2.46 16.56 62.06
N PRO A 40 -3.34 17.32 62.75
CA PRO A 40 -3.38 18.78 62.83
C PRO A 40 -2.74 19.31 64.14
N ALA A 41 -2.41 20.61 64.22
CA ALA A 41 -2.77 21.48 65.37
C ALA A 41 -2.04 22.83 65.39
N ASP A 42 -2.87 23.81 65.68
CA ASP A 42 -2.68 25.16 66.21
C ASP A 42 -2.08 25.16 67.64
N ALA A 43 -1.31 26.20 68.01
CA ALA A 43 -1.39 26.90 69.31
C ALA A 43 -0.19 27.84 69.63
N SER A 44 -0.53 28.91 70.36
CA SER A 44 0.27 29.75 71.29
C SER A 44 0.81 31.07 70.72
N SER A 45 0.16 32.23 70.93
CA SER A 45 0.01 33.01 72.18
C SER A 45 1.33 33.46 72.80
N VAL A 46 1.66 34.78 72.72
CA VAL A 46 2.01 35.68 73.85
C VAL A 46 1.92 37.14 73.36
N ARG A 47 1.18 37.98 74.10
CA ARG A 47 1.12 39.45 73.97
C ARG A 47 2.24 40.08 74.79
N THR A 48 2.88 41.14 74.29
CA THR A 48 3.31 42.28 75.13
C THR A 48 3.35 43.56 74.29
N ASP A 49 2.52 44.51 74.69
CA ASP A 49 2.60 45.92 74.32
C ASP A 49 3.92 46.53 74.82
N ALA A 50 4.58 47.29 73.95
CA ALA A 50 5.49 48.35 74.34
C ALA A 50 5.39 49.47 73.30
N THR A 51 4.75 50.55 73.73
CA THR A 51 4.58 51.83 73.06
C THR A 51 5.91 52.46 72.68
N SER A 52 5.87 53.28 71.62
CA SER A 52 6.84 54.31 71.24
C SER A 52 7.92 53.86 70.26
N ILE A 53 7.85 54.35 69.02
CA ILE A 53 8.73 55.41 68.52
C ILE A 53 8.34 55.74 67.06
N HIS A 54 8.17 57.05 66.83
CA HIS A 54 8.25 57.78 65.57
C HIS A 54 7.46 57.29 64.34
N THR A 55 6.39 58.04 64.06
CA THR A 55 6.07 58.48 62.70
C THR A 55 7.30 59.11 62.07
N ASP A 56 7.87 58.47 61.05
CA ASP A 56 8.63 59.17 60.03
C ASP A 56 8.25 58.65 58.65
N ALA A 57 7.87 59.63 57.83
CA ALA A 57 7.46 59.48 56.46
C ALA A 57 8.65 58.99 55.61
N LEU A 58 8.55 57.76 55.13
CA LEU A 58 9.21 57.36 53.89
C LEU A 58 8.11 56.81 53.00
N GLU A 59 7.69 57.65 52.06
CA GLU A 59 6.83 57.26 50.95
C GLU A 59 7.47 56.05 50.26
N HIS A 60 6.99 54.85 50.58
CA HIS A 60 7.23 53.70 49.72
C HIS A 60 6.52 53.99 48.42
N GLU A 61 7.29 54.32 47.39
CA GLU A 61 6.83 54.43 46.00
C GLU A 61 5.96 53.21 45.70
N LYS A 62 4.65 53.44 45.66
CA LYS A 62 3.67 52.38 45.51
C LYS A 62 3.89 51.82 44.11
N ARG A 63 4.27 50.54 44.01
CA ARG A 63 4.38 49.87 42.71
C ARG A 63 3.08 50.13 41.92
N PRO A 64 3.15 50.54 40.65
CA PRO A 64 1.95 50.86 39.88
C PRO A 64 1.04 49.64 39.86
N ASP A 65 -0.27 49.89 40.05
CA ASP A 65 -1.26 48.83 40.01
C ASP A 65 -1.19 48.12 38.66
N GLY A 66 -1.01 46.80 38.71
CA GLY A 66 -0.94 45.97 37.52
C GLY A 66 -2.27 46.00 36.78
N VAL A 67 -2.31 46.68 35.64
CA VAL A 67 -3.48 46.64 34.75
C VAL A 67 -3.63 45.21 34.23
N LYS A 68 -4.68 44.51 34.69
CA LYS A 68 -5.08 43.24 34.10
C LYS A 68 -5.42 43.51 32.64
N ARG A 69 -4.65 42.96 31.70
CA ARG A 69 -5.01 43.04 30.27
C ARG A 69 -6.42 42.47 30.13
N ASP A 70 -7.32 43.24 29.53
CA ASP A 70 -8.55 42.67 29.00
C ASP A 70 -8.18 41.48 28.11
N LYS A 71 -8.93 40.39 28.26
CA LYS A 71 -8.75 39.17 27.48
C LYS A 71 -9.09 39.48 26.03
N ARG A 72 -8.09 39.99 25.29
CA ARG A 72 -8.19 40.25 23.87
C ARG A 72 -8.44 38.92 23.16
N GLY A 73 -9.53 38.87 22.41
CA GLY A 73 -9.83 37.83 21.44
C GLY A 73 -10.60 36.63 21.99
N LYS A 74 -11.90 36.57 21.67
CA LYS A 74 -12.45 35.31 21.17
C LYS A 74 -11.55 34.95 19.97
N ALA A 75 -10.75 33.90 20.08
CA ALA A 75 -10.14 33.33 18.88
C ALA A 75 -11.29 33.09 17.90
N ASP A 76 -11.12 33.57 16.67
CA ASP A 76 -12.15 33.48 15.64
C ASP A 76 -12.36 32.00 15.31
N ASP A 77 -13.35 31.40 15.97
CA ASP A 77 -13.69 29.98 15.88
C ASP A 77 -14.07 29.61 14.43
N SER A 78 -14.39 30.61 13.59
CA SER A 78 -14.64 30.46 12.16
C SER A 78 -13.35 30.28 11.35
N ALA A 79 -12.27 30.99 11.67
CA ALA A 79 -10.98 30.87 10.97
C ALA A 79 -10.33 29.50 11.19
N CYS A 80 -10.48 28.91 12.39
CA CYS A 80 -10.06 27.53 12.68
C CYS A 80 -10.91 26.47 11.97
N LYS A 81 -12.19 26.74 11.67
CA LYS A 81 -13.07 25.81 10.95
C LYS A 81 -12.78 25.82 9.45
N LEU A 82 -12.56 27.00 8.87
CA LEU A 82 -12.19 27.16 7.46
C LEU A 82 -10.84 26.49 7.15
N SER A 83 -9.89 26.53 8.09
CA SER A 83 -8.61 25.84 7.92
C SER A 83 -8.76 24.31 7.94
N LEU A 84 -9.60 23.76 8.81
CA LEU A 84 -9.85 22.32 8.87
C LEU A 84 -10.58 21.81 7.62
N GLU A 85 -11.61 22.52 7.16
CA GLU A 85 -12.34 22.19 5.94
C GLU A 85 -11.44 22.21 4.70
N THR A 86 -10.55 23.20 4.60
CA THR A 86 -9.55 23.29 3.53
C THR A 86 -8.59 22.09 3.54
N VAL A 87 -8.15 21.64 4.71
CA VAL A 87 -7.27 20.46 4.84
C VAL A 87 -8.00 19.18 4.42
N TRP A 88 -9.28 19.04 4.76
CA TRP A 88 -10.09 17.89 4.32
C TRP A 88 -10.32 17.89 2.81
N ALA A 89 -10.63 19.05 2.22
CA ALA A 89 -10.79 19.20 0.78
C ALA A 89 -9.48 18.85 0.03
N ALA A 90 -8.34 19.38 0.48
CA ALA A 90 -7.03 19.06 -0.10
C ALA A 90 -6.67 17.58 0.05
N LYS A 91 -7.11 16.92 1.12
CA LYS A 91 -6.91 15.48 1.30
C LYS A 91 -7.75 14.68 0.30
N LEU A 92 -9.02 15.04 0.13
CA LEU A 92 -9.94 14.39 -0.81
C LEU A 92 -9.42 14.52 -2.24
N GLU A 93 -9.06 15.73 -2.67
CA GLU A 93 -8.51 15.99 -4.01
C GLU A 93 -7.25 15.15 -4.27
N LYS A 94 -6.33 15.10 -3.30
CA LYS A 94 -5.12 14.28 -3.41
C LYS A 94 -5.44 12.78 -3.50
N ASP A 95 -6.45 12.31 -2.75
CA ASP A 95 -6.85 10.91 -2.76
C ASP A 95 -7.56 10.55 -4.07
N GLU A 96 -8.38 11.46 -4.64
CA GLU A 96 -8.98 11.33 -5.97
C GLU A 96 -7.91 11.27 -7.08
N ILE A 97 -6.91 12.16 -7.05
CA ILE A 97 -5.80 12.12 -8.02
C ILE A 97 -5.05 10.78 -7.95
N LYS A 98 -4.80 10.27 -6.74
CA LYS A 98 -4.16 8.96 -6.55
C LYS A 98 -5.02 7.82 -7.05
N GLU A 99 -6.32 7.87 -6.82
CA GLU A 99 -7.25 6.86 -7.31
C GLU A 99 -7.35 6.90 -8.83
N ALA A 100 -7.50 8.08 -9.44
CA ALA A 100 -7.48 8.25 -10.88
C ALA A 100 -6.18 7.71 -11.50
N ALA A 101 -5.01 8.00 -10.89
CA ALA A 101 -3.74 7.47 -11.35
C ALA A 101 -3.65 5.93 -11.24
N ARG A 102 -4.21 5.32 -10.20
CA ARG A 102 -4.30 3.85 -10.08
C ARG A 102 -5.24 3.28 -11.13
N ASN A 103 -6.43 3.85 -11.29
CA ASN A 103 -7.42 3.40 -12.25
C ASN A 103 -6.91 3.52 -13.68
N ALA A 104 -6.19 4.59 -14.03
CA ALA A 104 -5.54 4.74 -15.33
C ALA A 104 -4.52 3.64 -15.60
N ARG A 105 -3.69 3.27 -14.60
CA ARG A 105 -2.74 2.15 -14.73
C ARG A 105 -3.45 0.81 -14.90
N TYR A 106 -4.53 0.57 -14.14
CA TYR A 106 -5.32 -0.65 -14.28
C TYR A 106 -6.02 -0.73 -15.65
N ALA A 107 -6.56 0.39 -16.15
CA ALA A 107 -7.18 0.47 -17.46
C ALA A 107 -6.18 0.12 -18.57
N GLN A 108 -4.97 0.70 -18.53
CA GLN A 108 -3.89 0.37 -19.46
C GLN A 108 -3.50 -1.11 -19.41
N GLN A 109 -3.38 -1.69 -18.21
CA GLN A 109 -3.08 -3.12 -18.07
C GLN A 109 -4.19 -4.00 -18.64
N LEU A 110 -5.45 -3.64 -18.40
CA LEU A 110 -6.60 -4.37 -18.92
C LEU A 110 -6.64 -4.33 -20.45
N GLU A 111 -6.33 -3.18 -21.05
CA GLU A 111 -6.25 -3.00 -22.50
C GLU A 111 -5.15 -3.87 -23.09
N LEU A 112 -3.92 -3.80 -22.55
CA LEU A 112 -2.82 -4.68 -22.97
C LEU A 112 -3.18 -6.16 -22.85
N ARG A 113 -3.85 -6.58 -21.77
CA ARG A 113 -4.31 -7.98 -21.62
C ARG A 113 -5.33 -8.38 -22.67
N LYS A 114 -6.24 -7.48 -23.05
CA LYS A 114 -7.21 -7.75 -24.11
C LYS A 114 -6.50 -7.91 -25.46
N GLU A 115 -5.53 -7.05 -25.75
CA GLU A 115 -4.71 -7.13 -26.96
C GLU A 115 -3.89 -8.43 -27.02
N GLU A 116 -3.21 -8.80 -25.92
CA GLU A 116 -2.48 -10.07 -25.81
C GLU A 116 -3.38 -11.28 -26.11
N ILE A 117 -4.59 -11.30 -25.54
CA ILE A 117 -5.57 -12.38 -25.79
C ILE A 117 -6.04 -12.37 -27.25
N ALA A 118 -6.26 -11.19 -27.84
CA ALA A 118 -6.69 -11.07 -29.23
C ALA A 118 -5.60 -11.57 -30.19
N LEU A 119 -4.34 -11.18 -29.96
CA LEU A 119 -3.19 -11.66 -30.72
C LEU A 119 -3.03 -13.17 -30.61
N LYS A 120 -3.10 -13.72 -29.39
CA LYS A 120 -3.02 -15.16 -29.18
C LYS A 120 -4.10 -15.92 -29.95
N LYS A 121 -5.36 -15.45 -29.88
CA LYS A 121 -6.46 -16.06 -30.64
C LYS A 121 -6.23 -16.01 -32.15
N ASN A 122 -5.67 -14.91 -32.65
CA ASN A 122 -5.35 -14.78 -34.07
C ASN A 122 -4.25 -15.76 -34.49
N GLU A 123 -3.21 -15.89 -33.67
CA GLU A 123 -2.12 -16.83 -33.90
C GLU A 123 -2.59 -18.29 -33.84
N ASP A 124 -3.40 -18.64 -32.84
CA ASP A 124 -4.02 -19.97 -32.74
C ASP A 124 -4.86 -20.27 -34.01
N ALA A 125 -5.69 -19.32 -34.47
CA ALA A 125 -6.47 -19.47 -35.69
C ALA A 125 -5.60 -19.58 -36.96
N ARG A 126 -4.45 -18.88 -37.01
CA ARG A 126 -3.48 -19.02 -38.12
C ARG A 126 -2.84 -20.41 -38.10
N ASN A 127 -2.44 -20.89 -36.93
CA ASN A 127 -1.84 -22.20 -36.75
C ASN A 127 -2.82 -23.31 -37.12
N GLU A 128 -4.08 -23.24 -36.68
CA GLU A 128 -5.12 -24.19 -37.07
C GLU A 128 -5.31 -24.25 -38.60
N ARG A 129 -5.28 -23.10 -39.28
CA ARG A 129 -5.34 -23.06 -40.75
C ARG A 129 -4.10 -23.67 -41.40
N GLU A 130 -2.92 -23.46 -40.83
CA GLU A 130 -1.70 -24.08 -41.31
C GLU A 130 -1.71 -25.59 -41.10
N ASP A 131 -2.17 -26.06 -39.94
CA ASP A 131 -2.29 -27.48 -39.63
C ASP A 131 -3.31 -28.17 -40.53
N ALA A 132 -4.44 -27.52 -40.81
CA ALA A 132 -5.40 -28.01 -41.79
C ALA A 132 -4.79 -28.12 -43.20
N ARG A 133 -3.97 -27.14 -43.63
CA ARG A 133 -3.23 -27.22 -44.90
C ARG A 133 -2.23 -28.37 -44.91
N ARG A 134 -1.40 -28.49 -43.86
CA ARG A 134 -0.42 -29.59 -43.72
C ARG A 134 -1.10 -30.95 -43.75
N GLN A 135 -2.25 -31.08 -43.09
CA GLN A 135 -3.04 -32.31 -43.10
C GLN A 135 -3.57 -32.61 -44.50
N PHE A 136 -4.10 -31.61 -45.19
CA PHE A 136 -4.57 -31.78 -46.58
C PHE A 136 -3.44 -32.22 -47.52
N GLU A 137 -2.26 -31.60 -47.43
CA GLU A 137 -1.07 -32.00 -48.21
C GLU A 137 -0.58 -33.42 -47.90
N LEU A 138 -0.72 -33.87 -46.65
CA LEU A 138 -0.42 -35.24 -46.27
C LEU A 138 -1.45 -36.22 -46.83
N ASP A 139 -2.73 -35.88 -46.71
CA ASP A 139 -3.84 -36.66 -47.23
C ASP A 139 -3.74 -36.83 -48.75
N GLU A 140 -3.43 -35.75 -49.49
CA GLU A 140 -3.20 -35.79 -50.93
C GLU A 140 -2.05 -36.75 -51.29
N ARG A 141 -0.92 -36.68 -50.58
CA ARG A 141 0.19 -37.61 -50.77
C ARG A 141 -0.20 -39.07 -50.54
N ILE A 142 -1.01 -39.34 -49.51
CA ILE A 142 -1.51 -40.69 -49.23
C ILE A 142 -2.47 -41.16 -50.32
N MET A 143 -3.33 -40.28 -50.84
CA MET A 143 -4.27 -40.59 -51.91
C MET A 143 -3.58 -40.89 -53.23
N LEU A 144 -2.44 -40.25 -53.51
CA LEU A 144 -1.68 -40.39 -54.77
C LEU A 144 -0.61 -41.49 -54.73
N ILE A 145 -0.39 -42.15 -53.60
CA ILE A 145 0.69 -43.15 -53.48
C ILE A 145 0.41 -44.37 -54.36
N ASP A 146 1.38 -44.74 -55.22
CA ASP A 146 1.29 -45.97 -56.00
C ASP A 146 1.56 -47.18 -55.11
N THR A 147 0.58 -48.07 -55.02
CA THR A 147 0.65 -49.29 -54.20
C THR A 147 0.97 -50.53 -55.03
N SER A 148 1.12 -50.44 -56.36
CA SER A 148 1.31 -51.57 -57.27
C SER A 148 2.51 -52.45 -56.89
N GLY A 149 3.64 -51.83 -56.54
CA GLY A 149 4.90 -52.48 -56.15
C GLY A 149 5.04 -52.83 -54.67
N MET A 150 4.00 -52.63 -53.85
CA MET A 150 4.08 -52.87 -52.41
C MET A 150 3.70 -54.32 -52.01
N THR A 151 4.15 -54.74 -50.82
CA THR A 151 3.69 -56.00 -50.19
C THR A 151 2.21 -55.91 -49.79
N ASP A 152 1.52 -57.04 -49.67
CA ASP A 152 0.07 -57.05 -49.37
C ASP A 152 -0.29 -56.35 -48.06
N VAL A 153 0.57 -56.47 -47.04
CA VAL A 153 0.39 -55.79 -45.75
C VAL A 153 0.46 -54.27 -45.92
N GLN A 154 1.41 -53.77 -46.71
CA GLN A 154 1.54 -52.33 -46.99
C GLN A 154 0.37 -51.82 -47.85
N LYS A 155 -0.07 -52.60 -48.84
CA LYS A 155 -1.25 -52.27 -49.65
C LYS A 155 -2.49 -52.09 -48.78
N GLN A 156 -2.74 -53.02 -47.86
CA GLN A 156 -3.85 -52.94 -46.92
C GLN A 156 -3.78 -51.70 -46.01
N PHE A 157 -2.58 -51.35 -45.52
CA PHE A 157 -2.37 -50.15 -44.72
C PHE A 157 -2.78 -48.87 -45.48
N TYR A 158 -2.26 -48.67 -46.68
CA TYR A 158 -2.56 -47.46 -47.46
C TYR A 158 -4.01 -47.41 -47.93
N GLN A 159 -4.60 -48.54 -48.34
CA GLN A 159 -6.03 -48.61 -48.66
C GLN A 159 -6.91 -48.22 -47.46
N THR A 160 -6.52 -48.65 -46.26
CA THR A 160 -7.23 -48.28 -45.02
C THR A 160 -7.12 -46.79 -44.75
N LYS A 161 -5.92 -46.21 -44.90
CA LYS A 161 -5.69 -44.77 -44.74
C LYS A 161 -6.45 -43.93 -45.76
N GLN A 162 -6.47 -44.35 -47.03
CA GLN A 162 -7.25 -43.68 -48.08
C GLN A 162 -8.75 -43.70 -47.76
N LYS A 163 -9.29 -44.83 -47.29
CA LYS A 163 -10.70 -44.92 -46.84
C LYS A 163 -10.99 -44.00 -45.64
N GLU A 164 -10.07 -43.91 -44.68
CA GLU A 164 -10.18 -43.02 -43.52
C GLU A 164 -10.24 -41.54 -43.95
N ILE A 165 -9.41 -41.14 -44.91
CA ILE A 165 -9.39 -39.78 -45.49
C ILE A 165 -10.73 -39.49 -46.19
N LEU A 166 -11.22 -40.42 -47.03
CA LEU A 166 -12.50 -40.27 -47.73
C LEU A 166 -13.68 -40.16 -46.74
N ALA A 167 -13.68 -40.97 -45.68
CA ALA A 167 -14.72 -40.92 -44.65
C ALA A 167 -14.74 -39.57 -43.91
N ARG A 168 -13.57 -38.99 -43.62
CA ARG A 168 -13.46 -37.67 -42.99
C ARG A 168 -13.96 -36.53 -43.90
N GLY A 169 -13.86 -36.66 -45.22
CA GLY A 169 -14.35 -35.66 -46.17
C GLY A 169 -15.85 -35.73 -46.48
N LEU A 170 -16.54 -36.79 -46.06
CA LEU A 170 -17.98 -37.01 -46.31
C LEU A 170 -18.89 -36.59 -45.13
N GLY A 171 -18.32 -36.26 -43.97
CA GLY A 171 -19.06 -35.78 -42.78
C GLY A 171 -18.95 -34.27 -42.62
#